data_AF-A0A5E3X3M4-F1
#
_entry.id   AF-A0A5E3X3M4-F1
#
_cell.length_a   1.000
_cell.length_b   1.000
_cell.length_c   1.000
_cell.angle_alpha   90.00
_cell.angle_beta   90.00
_cell.angle_gamma   90.00
#
_symmetry.space_group_name_H-M   'P 1'
#
loop_
_entity.id
_entity.type
_entity.pdbx_description
1 polymer ?
#
loop_
_entity_poly.entity_id
_entity_poly.type
_entity_poly.pdbx_seq_one_letter_code
_entity_poly.pdbx_strand_id
1 'polypeptide(L)'
;MCVSRAWYDTVLRTHELWGGILPSLLQPRHWLTACDRAGEAAKCLLYGERSTWHCNDTQLRTARSIHTMDLCPWRNFGRRLQGLNMRLLEVLCVCPHEGNIPDSLPATPRAPTYAPRLLICEISSPAVFITERSQHLVVSNFWVEQLRAALSALVSLKHLEIHRTRSSGRRVDWTALIASTGRDFLETLIFWCPATQSRGLSTNVEALKAPRLRVLDAGGAVLVRSPCMQRMHVEHVAWHDLVMMLAASPSIESLTVRSLVDGDLSVEGGVGLPQWIELPLLEAVDISSVLAGHTRGVFELLRATAICDIVLHFDATAPPNREALGYVIELLTAAVSMGAAELERVFQWARRAFQRSGYYRLLFDLSDVLGGVGVLENAEVNVGALRGAALVLRDVVRAAADDAEMLAGREELLGAAVNAAMQAAGVDLTHASILLARRA
;
A
#
# COMPACT_ATOMS: atom_id res chain seq x y z
N MET A 1 40.90 2.75 -34.00
CA MET A 1 40.89 1.40 -33.41
C MET A 1 40.74 0.40 -34.55
N CYS A 2 41.73 -0.45 -34.82
CA CYS A 2 41.61 -1.52 -35.82
C CYS A 2 41.04 -2.76 -35.13
N VAL A 3 39.81 -3.14 -35.47
CA VAL A 3 39.17 -4.36 -34.95
C VAL A 3 39.45 -5.50 -35.92
N SER A 4 39.75 -6.71 -35.44
CA SER A 4 40.12 -7.83 -36.31
C SER A 4 38.93 -8.27 -37.19
N ARG A 5 39.20 -8.75 -38.42
CA ARG A 5 38.16 -9.29 -39.31
C ARG A 5 37.37 -10.43 -38.65
N ALA A 6 38.05 -11.30 -37.90
CA ALA A 6 37.42 -12.40 -37.18
C ALA A 6 36.41 -11.91 -36.14
N TRP A 7 36.70 -10.79 -35.45
CA TRP A 7 35.75 -10.19 -34.52
C TRP A 7 34.52 -9.63 -35.25
N TYR A 8 34.74 -8.94 -36.38
CA TYR A 8 33.64 -8.42 -37.20
C TYR A 8 32.72 -9.54 -37.72
N ASP A 9 33.32 -10.61 -38.25
CA ASP A 9 32.58 -11.78 -38.72
C ASP A 9 31.81 -12.47 -37.59
N THR A 10 32.41 -12.55 -36.40
CA THR A 10 31.75 -13.10 -35.20
C THR A 10 30.54 -12.24 -34.83
N VAL A 11 30.71 -10.92 -34.69
CA VAL A 11 29.62 -10.01 -34.35
C VAL A 11 28.50 -10.05 -35.39
N LEU A 12 28.82 -10.11 -36.69
CA LEU A 12 27.81 -10.23 -37.75
C LEU A 12 27.02 -11.55 -37.69
N ARG A 13 27.60 -12.63 -37.17
CA ARG A 13 26.96 -13.95 -37.07
C ARG A 13 26.25 -14.20 -35.74
N THR A 14 26.55 -13.43 -34.70
CA THR A 14 25.90 -13.56 -33.39
C THR A 14 24.60 -12.77 -33.34
N HIS A 15 23.49 -13.43 -33.70
CA HIS A 15 22.16 -12.83 -33.78
C HIS A 15 21.68 -12.19 -32.45
N GLU A 16 22.05 -12.76 -31.31
CA GLU A 16 21.67 -12.28 -29.97
C GLU A 16 22.25 -10.89 -29.66
N LEU A 17 23.46 -10.59 -30.15
CA LEU A 17 24.06 -9.26 -29.98
C LEU A 17 23.21 -8.18 -30.68
N TRP A 18 22.70 -8.50 -31.87
CA TRP A 18 21.83 -7.59 -32.62
C TRP A 18 20.47 -7.39 -31.96
N GLY A 19 19.92 -8.43 -31.33
CA GLY A 19 18.69 -8.32 -30.53
C GLY A 19 18.89 -7.49 -29.25
N GLY A 20 20.08 -7.58 -28.64
CA GLY A 20 20.44 -6.86 -27.42
C GLY A 20 20.74 -5.37 -27.62
N ILE A 21 21.29 -4.98 -28.79
CA ILE A 21 21.66 -3.58 -29.07
C ILE A 21 20.48 -2.69 -29.51
N LEU A 22 19.31 -3.27 -29.81
CA LEU A 22 18.13 -2.53 -30.27
C LEU A 22 17.76 -1.30 -29.43
N PRO A 23 17.81 -1.33 -28.08
CA PRO A 23 17.52 -0.15 -27.25
C PRO A 23 18.43 1.04 -27.53
N SER A 24 19.66 0.82 -28.01
CA SER A 24 20.63 1.87 -28.30
C SER A 24 20.47 2.47 -29.69
N LEU A 25 19.60 1.90 -30.54
CA LEU A 25 19.42 2.32 -31.93
C LEU A 25 18.23 3.27 -32.07
N LEU A 26 18.50 4.58 -31.93
CA LEU A 26 17.48 5.63 -32.03
C LEU A 26 16.99 5.88 -33.46
N GLN A 27 17.80 5.54 -34.47
CA GLN A 27 17.45 5.76 -35.87
C GLN A 27 16.67 4.56 -36.44
N PRO A 28 15.46 4.77 -37.00
CA PRO A 28 14.62 3.67 -37.49
C PRO A 28 15.30 2.75 -38.51
N ARG A 29 16.15 3.29 -39.38
CA ARG A 29 16.89 2.48 -40.38
C ARG A 29 17.87 1.53 -39.72
N HIS A 30 18.64 2.00 -38.74
CA HIS A 30 19.59 1.15 -38.02
C HIS A 30 18.88 0.10 -37.18
N TRP A 31 17.75 0.47 -36.57
CA TRP A 31 16.91 -0.44 -35.83
C TRP A 31 16.39 -1.58 -36.72
N LEU A 32 15.87 -1.27 -37.92
CA LEU A 32 15.41 -2.28 -38.87
C LEU A 32 16.54 -3.23 -39.30
N THR A 33 17.70 -2.68 -39.67
CA THR A 33 18.88 -3.51 -40.02
C THR A 33 19.30 -4.42 -38.87
N ALA A 34 19.25 -3.93 -37.62
CA ALA A 34 19.56 -4.75 -36.46
C ALA A 34 18.50 -5.82 -36.20
N CYS A 35 17.21 -5.52 -36.43
CA CYS A 35 16.14 -6.52 -36.36
C CYS A 35 16.33 -7.62 -37.40
N ASP A 36 16.64 -7.26 -38.65
CA ASP A 36 16.91 -8.24 -39.72
C ASP A 36 18.10 -9.14 -39.35
N ARG A 37 19.15 -8.55 -38.79
CA ARG A 37 20.33 -9.29 -38.29
C ARG A 37 20.03 -10.12 -37.06
N ALA A 38 19.11 -9.70 -36.19
CA ALA A 38 18.70 -10.49 -35.04
C ALA A 38 17.84 -11.70 -35.46
N GLY A 39 17.10 -11.60 -36.57
CA GLY A 39 16.22 -12.67 -37.03
C GLY A 39 15.24 -13.11 -35.93
N GLU A 40 15.23 -14.41 -35.60
CA GLU A 40 14.41 -14.98 -34.53
C GLU A 40 15.06 -14.91 -33.13
N ALA A 41 16.27 -14.35 -33.02
CA ALA A 41 16.91 -14.18 -31.72
C ALA A 41 16.08 -13.26 -30.81
N ALA A 42 16.27 -13.47 -29.52
CA ALA A 42 15.51 -12.80 -28.49
C ALA A 42 15.86 -11.31 -28.42
N LYS A 43 14.86 -10.43 -28.45
CA LYS A 43 15.05 -8.98 -28.60
C LYS A 43 14.85 -8.23 -27.29
N CYS A 44 15.65 -7.18 -27.07
CA CYS A 44 15.43 -6.22 -26.00
C CYS A 44 14.66 -5.02 -26.55
N LEU A 45 13.45 -4.77 -26.08
CA LEU A 45 12.61 -3.67 -26.53
C LEU A 45 12.63 -2.55 -25.50
N LEU A 46 12.82 -1.31 -25.96
CA LEU A 46 12.77 -0.11 -25.13
C LEU A 46 11.76 0.88 -25.70
N TYR A 47 10.73 1.17 -24.92
CA TYR A 47 9.69 2.14 -25.25
C TYR A 47 10.07 3.51 -24.65
N GLY A 48 10.31 4.47 -25.53
CA GLY A 48 10.48 5.89 -25.18
C GLY A 48 9.42 6.70 -25.90
N GLU A 49 9.87 7.51 -26.85
CA GLU A 49 9.01 8.31 -27.73
C GLU A 49 8.03 7.47 -28.55
N ARG A 50 6.86 8.06 -28.87
CA ARG A 50 5.77 7.38 -29.61
C ARG A 50 6.17 6.92 -31.02
N SER A 51 7.15 7.61 -31.63
CA SER A 51 7.60 7.37 -33.01
C SER A 51 8.15 5.96 -33.22
N THR A 52 8.72 5.32 -32.20
CA THR A 52 9.33 3.98 -32.28
C THR A 52 8.41 2.85 -31.84
N TRP A 53 7.23 3.19 -31.31
CA TRP A 53 6.31 2.20 -30.72
C TRP A 53 5.86 1.16 -31.73
N HIS A 54 5.55 1.58 -32.97
CA HIS A 54 5.11 0.65 -34.00
C HIS A 54 6.17 -0.40 -34.31
N CYS A 55 7.43 0.01 -34.43
CA CYS A 55 8.56 -0.90 -34.64
C CYS A 55 8.64 -1.93 -33.50
N ASN A 56 8.65 -1.47 -32.25
CA ASN A 56 8.70 -2.36 -31.09
C ASN A 56 7.48 -3.30 -31.00
N ASP A 57 6.28 -2.82 -31.33
CA ASP A 57 5.05 -3.62 -31.28
C ASP A 57 5.14 -4.85 -32.18
N THR A 58 5.77 -4.72 -33.36
CA THR A 58 5.95 -5.86 -34.28
C THR A 58 6.83 -6.97 -33.72
N GLN A 59 7.67 -6.65 -32.72
CA GLN A 59 8.68 -7.56 -32.18
C GLN A 59 8.29 -8.19 -30.85
N LEU A 60 7.14 -7.82 -30.26
CA LEU A 60 6.69 -8.26 -28.93
C LEU A 60 6.76 -9.78 -28.74
N ARG A 61 6.42 -10.57 -29.75
CA ARG A 61 6.42 -12.05 -29.67
C ARG A 61 7.82 -12.66 -29.50
N THR A 62 8.85 -11.96 -29.98
CA THR A 62 10.26 -12.39 -29.91
C THR A 62 11.04 -11.64 -28.83
N ALA A 63 10.36 -10.84 -28.01
CA ALA A 63 11.00 -10.07 -26.96
C ALA A 63 11.47 -10.99 -25.82
N ARG A 64 12.73 -10.82 -25.43
CA ARG A 64 13.27 -11.33 -24.16
C ARG A 64 12.97 -10.40 -23.00
N SER A 65 13.09 -9.11 -23.27
CA SER A 65 12.89 -8.07 -22.28
C SER A 65 12.18 -6.87 -22.90
N ILE A 66 11.29 -6.25 -22.12
CA ILE A 66 10.54 -5.07 -22.52
C ILE A 66 10.66 -4.02 -21.41
N HIS A 67 11.09 -2.83 -21.78
CA HIS A 67 11.36 -1.72 -20.87
C HIS A 67 10.68 -0.45 -21.33
N THR A 68 10.44 0.47 -20.39
CA THR A 68 10.08 1.86 -20.68
C THR A 68 11.14 2.83 -20.17
N MET A 69 11.37 3.93 -20.88
CA MET A 69 12.11 5.09 -20.35
C MET A 69 11.21 5.90 -19.40
N ASP A 70 11.80 6.68 -18.49
CA ASP A 70 11.08 7.49 -17.50
C ASP A 70 10.05 8.46 -18.10
N LEU A 71 10.37 9.00 -19.28
CA LEU A 71 9.51 9.94 -20.02
C LEU A 71 8.58 9.26 -21.03
N CYS A 72 8.51 7.93 -21.04
CA CYS A 72 7.62 7.20 -21.94
C CYS A 72 6.17 7.63 -21.67
N PRO A 73 5.44 8.15 -22.67
CA PRO A 73 4.05 8.55 -22.47
C PRO A 73 3.19 7.37 -22.03
N TRP A 74 2.18 7.64 -21.19
CA TRP A 74 1.25 6.62 -20.74
C TRP A 74 0.69 5.80 -21.92
N ARG A 75 0.69 4.48 -21.72
CA ARG A 75 0.21 3.49 -22.68
C ARG A 75 -0.39 2.31 -21.93
N ASN A 76 -1.53 1.82 -22.39
CA ASN A 76 -2.10 0.57 -21.91
C ASN A 76 -1.33 -0.63 -22.49
N PHE A 77 -0.25 -1.03 -21.82
CA PHE A 77 0.55 -2.20 -22.20
C PHE A 77 -0.23 -3.50 -22.01
N GLY A 78 -1.06 -3.61 -20.97
CA GLY A 78 -1.90 -4.79 -20.76
C GLY A 78 -2.76 -5.17 -21.95
N ARG A 79 -3.44 -4.18 -22.57
CA ARG A 79 -4.20 -4.38 -23.82
C ARG A 79 -3.32 -4.79 -25.00
N ARG A 80 -2.08 -4.29 -25.06
CA ARG A 80 -1.15 -4.59 -26.17
C ARG A 80 -0.55 -5.98 -26.05
N LEU A 81 -0.33 -6.45 -24.84
CA LEU A 81 0.22 -7.78 -24.55
C LEU A 81 -0.87 -8.87 -24.58
N GLN A 82 -2.13 -8.49 -24.36
CA GLN A 82 -3.27 -9.39 -24.29
C GLN A 82 -3.29 -10.46 -25.41
N GLY A 83 -3.35 -11.73 -25.03
CA GLY A 83 -3.45 -12.87 -25.95
C GLY A 83 -2.18 -13.18 -26.75
N LEU A 84 -1.06 -12.49 -26.48
CA LEU A 84 0.21 -12.83 -27.11
C LEU A 84 0.84 -14.08 -26.48
N ASN A 85 1.56 -14.83 -27.31
CA ASN A 85 2.43 -15.92 -26.88
C ASN A 85 3.87 -15.41 -26.89
N MET A 86 4.43 -15.18 -25.71
CA MET A 86 5.74 -14.53 -25.49
C MET A 86 6.68 -15.51 -24.79
N ARG A 87 7.06 -16.59 -25.48
CA ARG A 87 7.82 -17.72 -24.91
C ARG A 87 9.21 -17.35 -24.40
N LEU A 88 9.79 -16.27 -24.92
CA LEU A 88 11.14 -15.81 -24.59
C LEU A 88 11.16 -14.72 -23.52
N LEU A 89 10.00 -14.17 -23.14
CA LEU A 89 9.92 -13.04 -22.23
C LEU A 89 10.36 -13.46 -20.82
N GLU A 90 11.42 -12.83 -20.33
CA GLU A 90 11.98 -13.02 -19.00
C GLU A 90 11.75 -11.79 -18.11
N VAL A 91 11.77 -10.59 -18.68
CA VAL A 91 11.67 -9.31 -17.96
C VAL A 91 10.69 -8.37 -18.64
N LEU A 92 9.74 -7.85 -17.88
CA LEU A 92 8.83 -6.79 -18.31
C LEU A 92 8.89 -5.68 -17.27
N CYS A 93 9.42 -4.51 -17.63
CA CYS A 93 9.47 -3.31 -16.78
C CYS A 93 8.82 -2.15 -17.53
N VAL A 94 7.49 -2.07 -17.49
CA VAL A 94 6.70 -1.08 -18.24
C VAL A 94 5.90 -0.20 -17.29
N CYS A 95 6.58 0.81 -16.79
CA CYS A 95 6.08 1.83 -15.87
C CYS A 95 6.16 3.21 -16.53
N PRO A 96 5.40 3.47 -17.61
CA PRO A 96 5.42 4.77 -18.29
C PRO A 96 4.95 5.90 -17.38
N HIS A 97 5.28 7.14 -17.76
CA HIS A 97 4.91 8.34 -17.05
C HIS A 97 3.40 8.47 -16.87
N GLU A 98 2.97 8.63 -15.61
CA GLU A 98 1.55 8.58 -15.23
C GLU A 98 0.80 9.91 -15.38
N GLY A 99 1.48 11.00 -15.77
CA GLY A 99 0.87 12.34 -15.88
C GLY A 99 -0.31 12.45 -16.86
N ASN A 100 -0.50 11.45 -17.73
CA ASN A 100 -1.61 11.36 -18.69
C ASN A 100 -2.42 10.06 -18.55
N ILE A 101 -2.46 9.46 -17.35
CA ILE A 101 -3.30 8.30 -17.09
C ILE A 101 -4.79 8.70 -17.19
N PRO A 102 -5.64 7.96 -17.91
CA PRO A 102 -7.06 8.26 -17.96
C PRO A 102 -7.71 8.01 -16.58
N ASP A 103 -8.68 8.86 -16.21
CA ASP A 103 -9.42 8.72 -14.94
C ASP A 103 -10.12 7.35 -14.84
N SER A 104 -10.72 6.91 -15.94
CA SER A 104 -11.23 5.56 -16.08
C SER A 104 -10.14 4.63 -16.60
N LEU A 105 -9.62 3.75 -15.73
CA LEU A 105 -8.67 2.74 -16.19
C LEU A 105 -9.34 1.78 -17.19
N PRO A 106 -8.56 1.22 -18.13
CA PRO A 106 -9.04 0.19 -19.03
C PRO A 106 -9.62 -1.01 -18.27
N ALA A 107 -10.62 -1.67 -18.85
CA ALA A 107 -11.16 -2.92 -18.33
C ALA A 107 -10.06 -4.01 -18.24
N THR A 108 -10.28 -5.00 -17.37
CA THR A 108 -9.42 -6.18 -17.27
C THR A 108 -9.23 -6.82 -18.64
N PRO A 109 -8.00 -7.17 -19.05
CA PRO A 109 -7.78 -7.85 -20.31
C PRO A 109 -8.57 -9.16 -20.40
N ARG A 110 -9.19 -9.42 -21.55
CA ARG A 110 -10.07 -10.60 -21.74
C ARG A 110 -9.30 -11.90 -21.97
N ALA A 111 -8.05 -11.81 -22.41
CA ALA A 111 -7.22 -12.98 -22.71
C ALA A 111 -5.84 -12.82 -22.07
N PRO A 112 -5.39 -13.76 -21.22
CA PRO A 112 -4.09 -13.65 -20.58
C PRO A 112 -2.95 -13.70 -21.60
N THR A 113 -1.83 -13.08 -21.25
CA THR A 113 -0.56 -13.17 -22.00
C THR A 113 0.18 -14.43 -21.55
N TYR A 114 0.55 -15.31 -22.48
CA TYR A 114 1.33 -16.51 -22.14
C TYR A 114 2.82 -16.19 -22.15
N ALA A 115 3.46 -16.20 -20.97
CA ALA A 115 4.86 -15.83 -20.78
C ALA A 115 5.54 -16.77 -19.77
N PRO A 116 5.78 -18.05 -20.13
CA PRO A 116 6.20 -19.10 -19.19
C PRO A 116 7.59 -18.88 -18.56
N ARG A 117 8.41 -18.02 -19.16
CA ARG A 117 9.75 -17.68 -18.67
C ARG A 117 9.80 -16.35 -17.91
N LEU A 118 8.67 -15.68 -17.73
CA LEU A 118 8.61 -14.37 -17.08
C LEU A 118 9.07 -14.52 -15.62
N LEU A 119 10.15 -13.83 -15.26
CA LEU A 119 10.74 -13.83 -13.92
C LEU A 119 10.41 -12.53 -13.17
N ILE A 120 10.51 -11.40 -13.86
CA ILE A 120 10.32 -10.06 -13.31
C ILE A 120 9.25 -9.35 -14.13
N CYS A 121 8.22 -8.86 -13.45
CA CYS A 121 7.12 -8.12 -14.06
C CYS A 121 6.81 -6.87 -13.24
N GLU A 122 7.10 -5.71 -13.79
CA GLU A 122 6.68 -4.40 -13.29
C GLU A 122 5.79 -3.76 -14.34
N ILE A 123 4.56 -3.42 -13.97
CA ILE A 123 3.57 -2.92 -14.92
C ILE A 123 2.58 -1.95 -14.28
N SER A 124 2.39 -0.78 -14.90
CA SER A 124 1.45 0.24 -14.43
C SER A 124 0.09 0.26 -15.15
N SER A 125 -0.24 -0.82 -15.88
CA SER A 125 -1.52 -0.96 -16.57
C SER A 125 -2.11 -2.36 -16.39
N PRO A 126 -3.44 -2.52 -16.30
CA PRO A 126 -4.07 -3.81 -16.01
C PRO A 126 -3.65 -4.92 -16.97
N ALA A 127 -3.00 -5.97 -16.47
CA ALA A 127 -2.47 -7.09 -17.24
C ALA A 127 -2.65 -8.42 -16.51
N VAL A 128 -2.79 -9.51 -17.26
CA VAL A 128 -2.85 -10.87 -16.72
C VAL A 128 -1.84 -11.74 -17.48
N PHE A 129 -0.98 -12.43 -16.74
CA PHE A 129 0.06 -13.30 -17.29
C PHE A 129 -0.16 -14.73 -16.83
N ILE A 130 0.03 -15.68 -17.74
CA ILE A 130 0.21 -17.09 -17.41
C ILE A 130 1.72 -17.34 -17.38
N THR A 131 2.23 -17.60 -16.18
CA THR A 131 3.65 -17.86 -15.91
C THR A 131 3.79 -18.76 -14.68
N GLU A 132 4.70 -19.72 -14.78
CA GLU A 132 5.02 -20.65 -13.68
C GLU A 132 6.29 -20.24 -12.93
N ARG A 133 6.99 -19.19 -13.40
CA ARG A 133 8.32 -18.82 -12.92
C ARG A 133 8.43 -17.38 -12.45
N SER A 134 7.32 -16.65 -12.39
CA SER A 134 7.33 -15.26 -11.90
C SER A 134 7.76 -15.23 -10.45
N GLN A 135 8.86 -14.53 -10.18
CA GLN A 135 9.41 -14.38 -8.83
C GLN A 135 9.13 -12.99 -8.28
N HIS A 136 9.13 -11.98 -9.13
CA HIS A 136 8.98 -10.58 -8.74
C HIS A 136 7.84 -9.93 -9.54
N LEU A 137 6.84 -9.42 -8.84
CA LEU A 137 5.71 -8.70 -9.41
C LEU A 137 5.55 -7.34 -8.72
N VAL A 138 5.56 -6.29 -9.52
CA VAL A 138 5.17 -4.93 -9.14
C VAL A 138 4.01 -4.51 -10.03
N VAL A 139 2.90 -4.13 -9.41
CA VAL A 139 1.71 -3.67 -10.13
C VAL A 139 1.28 -2.30 -9.62
N SER A 140 1.01 -1.39 -10.55
CA SER A 140 0.56 -0.04 -10.24
C SER A 140 -0.71 0.32 -11.00
N ASN A 141 -1.63 1.04 -10.37
CA ASN A 141 -2.88 1.51 -11.00
C ASN A 141 -3.79 0.36 -11.49
N PHE A 142 -4.13 -0.56 -10.61
CA PHE A 142 -5.11 -1.60 -10.88
C PHE A 142 -6.36 -1.39 -10.03
N TRP A 143 -7.53 -1.74 -10.56
CA TRP A 143 -8.71 -1.99 -9.75
C TRP A 143 -8.57 -3.28 -8.96
N VAL A 144 -9.27 -3.42 -7.83
CA VAL A 144 -9.24 -4.63 -6.98
C VAL A 144 -9.53 -5.92 -7.77
N GLU A 145 -10.54 -5.92 -8.64
CA GLU A 145 -10.86 -7.10 -9.46
C GLU A 145 -9.79 -7.42 -10.51
N GLN A 146 -9.07 -6.40 -10.98
CA GLN A 146 -7.93 -6.58 -11.89
C GLN A 146 -6.74 -7.19 -11.15
N LEU A 147 -6.49 -6.73 -9.92
CA LEU A 147 -5.47 -7.32 -9.05
C LEU A 147 -5.79 -8.78 -8.78
N ARG A 148 -7.04 -9.10 -8.40
CA ARG A 148 -7.47 -10.48 -8.17
C ARG A 148 -7.22 -11.37 -9.40
N ALA A 149 -7.59 -10.89 -10.58
CA ALA A 149 -7.35 -11.62 -11.82
C ALA A 149 -5.84 -11.82 -12.11
N ALA A 150 -5.03 -10.77 -11.92
CA ALA A 150 -3.58 -10.83 -12.15
C ALA A 150 -2.87 -11.77 -11.18
N LEU A 151 -3.24 -11.76 -9.90
CA LEU A 151 -2.62 -12.54 -8.83
C LEU A 151 -3.02 -14.03 -8.88
N SER A 152 -4.25 -14.34 -9.31
CA SER A 152 -4.77 -15.71 -9.34
C SER A 152 -3.96 -16.70 -10.18
N ALA A 153 -3.20 -16.22 -11.15
CA ALA A 153 -2.41 -17.04 -12.06
C ALA A 153 -0.98 -17.30 -11.56
N LEU A 154 -0.56 -16.69 -10.45
CA LEU A 154 0.83 -16.66 -10.01
C LEU A 154 1.06 -17.57 -8.80
N VAL A 155 1.81 -18.65 -9.02
CA VAL A 155 2.06 -19.69 -7.99
C VAL A 155 3.46 -19.64 -7.40
N SER A 156 4.43 -19.03 -8.09
CA SER A 156 5.86 -19.06 -7.76
C SER A 156 6.39 -17.75 -7.15
N LEU A 157 5.49 -16.84 -6.76
CA LEU A 157 5.84 -15.46 -6.44
C LEU A 157 6.63 -15.39 -5.13
N LYS A 158 7.76 -14.68 -5.16
CA LYS A 158 8.61 -14.41 -3.99
C LYS A 158 8.47 -12.98 -3.49
N HIS A 159 8.26 -12.03 -4.40
CA HIS A 159 8.20 -10.61 -4.11
C HIS A 159 6.98 -10.02 -4.79
N LEU A 160 6.09 -9.43 -3.99
CA LEU A 160 4.86 -8.77 -4.47
C LEU A 160 4.85 -7.33 -3.99
N GLU A 161 4.71 -6.38 -4.91
CA GLU A 161 4.41 -4.99 -4.59
C GLU A 161 3.14 -4.51 -5.30
N ILE A 162 2.26 -3.86 -4.54
CA ILE A 162 1.00 -3.30 -5.05
C ILE A 162 0.94 -1.81 -4.76
N HIS A 163 0.81 -1.02 -5.82
CA HIS A 163 0.91 0.43 -5.77
C HIS A 163 -0.37 1.08 -6.31
N ARG A 164 -0.76 2.21 -5.71
CA ARG A 164 -1.82 3.10 -6.26
C ARG A 164 -3.08 2.34 -6.66
N THR A 165 -3.56 1.46 -5.78
CA THR A 165 -4.77 0.67 -6.02
C THR A 165 -5.97 1.61 -6.22
N ARG A 166 -6.82 1.28 -7.19
CA ARG A 166 -8.07 1.99 -7.45
C ARG A 166 -9.22 1.20 -6.84
N SER A 167 -10.11 1.90 -6.14
CA SER A 167 -11.34 1.33 -5.61
C SER A 167 -12.52 2.26 -5.85
N SER A 168 -13.68 1.68 -6.15
CA SER A 168 -14.92 2.41 -6.46
C SER A 168 -15.63 2.79 -5.15
N GLY A 169 -14.95 3.54 -4.28
CA GLY A 169 -15.45 3.92 -2.95
C GLY A 169 -15.45 2.80 -1.90
N ARG A 170 -15.33 1.53 -2.29
CA ARG A 170 -15.24 0.40 -1.33
C ARG A 170 -13.83 0.25 -0.78
N ARG A 171 -13.72 0.03 0.53
CA ARG A 171 -12.49 -0.36 1.19
C ARG A 171 -12.06 -1.77 0.75
N VAL A 172 -10.76 -1.98 0.62
CA VAL A 172 -10.12 -3.21 0.15
C VAL A 172 -9.85 -4.12 1.33
N ASP A 173 -10.38 -5.34 1.28
CA ASP A 173 -9.95 -6.42 2.16
C ASP A 173 -8.65 -7.02 1.61
N TRP A 174 -7.52 -6.54 2.11
CA TRP A 174 -6.19 -6.98 1.69
C TRP A 174 -5.96 -8.44 2.00
N THR A 175 -6.50 -8.95 3.11
CA THR A 175 -6.40 -10.35 3.48
C THR A 175 -7.07 -11.23 2.42
N ALA A 176 -8.31 -10.92 2.05
CA ALA A 176 -9.03 -11.65 1.01
C ALA A 176 -8.41 -11.49 -0.39
N LEU A 177 -7.84 -10.32 -0.70
CA LEU A 177 -7.16 -10.08 -1.97
C LEU A 177 -5.88 -10.92 -2.10
N ILE A 178 -5.00 -10.87 -1.09
CA ILE A 178 -3.74 -11.62 -1.08
C ILE A 178 -3.99 -13.13 -0.97
N ALA A 179 -5.11 -13.56 -0.37
CA ALA A 179 -5.51 -14.97 -0.41
C ALA A 179 -5.62 -15.57 -1.83
N SER A 180 -5.84 -14.73 -2.85
CA SER A 180 -5.96 -15.19 -4.23
C SER A 180 -4.63 -15.50 -4.93
N THR A 181 -3.47 -15.18 -4.32
CA THR A 181 -2.15 -15.46 -4.88
C THR A 181 -1.55 -16.76 -4.33
N GLY A 182 -0.58 -17.35 -5.04
CA GLY A 182 0.33 -18.34 -4.47
C GLY A 182 1.18 -17.70 -3.36
N ARG A 183 1.08 -18.23 -2.13
CA ARG A 183 1.72 -17.67 -0.92
C ARG A 183 2.89 -18.52 -0.40
N ASP A 184 3.04 -19.74 -0.89
CA ASP A 184 4.00 -20.72 -0.36
C ASP A 184 5.46 -20.28 -0.50
N PHE A 185 5.73 -19.45 -1.51
CA PHE A 185 7.06 -18.94 -1.85
C PHE A 185 7.24 -17.46 -1.53
N LEU A 186 6.19 -16.77 -1.05
CA LEU A 186 6.22 -15.33 -0.85
C LEU A 186 7.17 -15.00 0.31
N GLU A 187 8.21 -14.21 0.01
CA GLU A 187 9.26 -13.76 0.94
C GLU A 187 9.06 -12.28 1.31
N THR A 188 8.51 -11.48 0.39
CA THR A 188 8.26 -10.04 0.58
C THR A 188 6.87 -9.67 0.07
N LEU A 189 6.11 -8.96 0.91
CA LEU A 189 4.81 -8.38 0.57
C LEU A 189 4.83 -6.89 0.88
N ILE A 190 4.64 -6.08 -0.16
CA ILE A 190 4.55 -4.63 -0.07
C ILE A 190 3.23 -4.18 -0.69
N PHE A 191 2.47 -3.34 0.00
CA PHE A 191 1.40 -2.60 -0.66
C PHE A 191 1.21 -1.24 -0.02
N TRP A 192 0.94 -0.24 -0.84
CA TRP A 192 0.63 1.10 -0.36
C TRP A 192 -0.80 1.45 -0.69
N CYS A 193 -1.54 1.80 0.35
CA CYS A 193 -2.84 2.42 0.17
C CYS A 193 -3.07 3.50 1.23
N PRO A 194 -3.80 4.56 0.88
CA PRO A 194 -4.22 5.54 1.85
C PRO A 194 -5.17 4.91 2.85
N ALA A 195 -5.23 5.50 4.03
CA ALA A 195 -6.00 5.03 5.16
C ALA A 195 -7.50 4.79 4.84
N THR A 196 -8.09 5.58 3.94
CA THR A 196 -9.50 5.44 3.51
C THR A 196 -9.76 4.26 2.57
N GLN A 197 -8.71 3.64 2.01
CA GLN A 197 -8.84 2.51 1.10
C GLN A 197 -8.71 1.16 1.79
N SER A 198 -8.08 1.07 2.97
CA SER A 198 -7.93 -0.20 3.67
C SER A 198 -9.19 -0.55 4.47
N ARG A 199 -9.62 -1.81 4.41
CA ARG A 199 -10.67 -2.34 5.30
C ARG A 199 -9.99 -2.94 6.53
N GLY A 200 -10.50 -2.62 7.73
CA GLY A 200 -10.08 -3.28 8.96
C GLY A 200 -10.37 -4.79 8.95
N LEU A 201 -9.70 -5.55 9.82
CA LEU A 201 -9.86 -6.99 9.88
C LEU A 201 -11.21 -7.34 10.51
N SER A 202 -11.87 -8.35 9.95
CA SER A 202 -13.04 -8.95 10.61
C SER A 202 -12.56 -9.96 11.65
N THR A 203 -13.32 -10.10 12.75
CA THR A 203 -13.03 -11.03 13.84
C THR A 203 -13.00 -12.51 13.41
N ASN A 204 -13.65 -12.86 12.31
CA ASN A 204 -13.72 -14.23 11.78
C ASN A 204 -12.75 -14.50 10.61
N VAL A 205 -11.84 -13.57 10.30
CA VAL A 205 -10.91 -13.75 9.18
C VAL A 205 -9.81 -14.74 9.57
N GLU A 206 -9.61 -15.78 8.75
CA GLU A 206 -8.48 -16.69 8.91
C GLU A 206 -7.19 -16.02 8.42
N ALA A 207 -6.14 -16.10 9.24
CA ALA A 207 -4.83 -15.60 8.87
C ALA A 207 -4.28 -16.33 7.64
N LEU A 208 -3.78 -15.57 6.67
CA LEU A 208 -3.15 -16.14 5.47
C LEU A 208 -1.85 -16.84 5.86
N LYS A 209 -1.74 -18.13 5.54
CA LYS A 209 -0.48 -18.85 5.72
C LYS A 209 0.50 -18.45 4.62
N ALA A 210 1.60 -17.82 5.00
CA ALA A 210 2.70 -17.45 4.11
C ALA A 210 4.02 -17.92 4.76
N PRO A 211 4.39 -19.21 4.63
CA PRO A 211 5.41 -19.84 5.47
C PRO A 211 6.82 -19.29 5.29
N ARG A 212 7.08 -18.52 4.23
CA ARG A 212 8.39 -17.96 3.91
C ARG A 212 8.44 -16.44 3.99
N LEU A 213 7.34 -15.78 4.37
CA LEU A 213 7.25 -14.33 4.36
C LEU A 213 8.16 -13.76 5.45
N ARG A 214 9.13 -12.93 5.05
CA ARG A 214 10.12 -12.30 5.92
C ARG A 214 9.87 -10.81 6.10
N VAL A 215 9.37 -10.16 5.06
CA VAL A 215 9.15 -8.71 5.05
C VAL A 215 7.70 -8.43 4.70
N LEU A 216 7.03 -7.71 5.59
CA LEU A 216 5.71 -7.13 5.36
C LEU A 216 5.82 -5.61 5.44
N ASP A 217 5.45 -4.92 4.37
CA ASP A 217 5.27 -3.47 4.32
C ASP A 217 3.85 -3.19 3.84
N ALA A 218 2.98 -2.79 4.77
CA ALA A 218 1.55 -2.78 4.55
C ALA A 218 0.97 -1.39 4.86
N GLY A 219 0.47 -0.71 3.83
CA GLY A 219 -0.34 0.50 3.98
C GLY A 219 -1.76 0.20 4.46
N GLY A 220 -1.93 -0.60 5.50
CA GLY A 220 -3.21 -0.91 6.13
C GLY A 220 -3.26 -2.32 6.71
N ALA A 221 -4.46 -2.74 7.15
CA ALA A 221 -4.62 -4.02 7.84
C ALA A 221 -4.54 -5.23 6.90
N VAL A 222 -3.74 -6.24 7.27
CA VAL A 222 -3.67 -7.53 6.57
C VAL A 222 -3.30 -8.64 7.55
N LEU A 223 -4.09 -9.70 7.61
CA LEU A 223 -3.84 -10.79 8.56
C LEU A 223 -3.02 -11.91 7.90
N VAL A 224 -1.71 -11.92 8.14
CA VAL A 224 -0.79 -12.93 7.63
C VAL A 224 -0.10 -13.64 8.79
N ARG A 225 -0.01 -14.97 8.68
CA ARG A 225 0.77 -15.82 9.57
C ARG A 225 2.01 -16.32 8.84
N SER A 226 3.17 -15.96 9.38
CA SER A 226 4.48 -16.45 8.91
C SER A 226 5.39 -16.79 10.09
N PRO A 227 6.01 -17.99 10.10
CA PRO A 227 7.02 -18.36 11.08
C PRO A 227 8.40 -17.75 10.78
N CYS A 228 8.53 -17.03 9.66
CA CYS A 228 9.79 -16.42 9.23
C CYS A 228 9.70 -14.89 9.14
N MET A 229 8.63 -14.27 9.64
CA MET A 229 8.47 -12.82 9.60
C MET A 229 9.58 -12.16 10.41
N GLN A 230 10.40 -11.33 9.79
CA GLN A 230 11.49 -10.61 10.46
C GLN A 230 11.14 -9.14 10.62
N ARG A 231 10.57 -8.52 9.59
CA ARG A 231 10.25 -7.09 9.57
C ARG A 231 8.80 -6.86 9.21
N MET A 232 8.12 -6.06 10.03
CA MET A 232 6.78 -5.58 9.75
C MET A 232 6.78 -4.05 9.79
N HIS A 233 6.51 -3.43 8.66
CA HIS A 233 6.17 -2.03 8.53
C HIS A 233 4.69 -1.92 8.24
N VAL A 234 3.96 -1.15 9.03
CA VAL A 234 2.52 -0.94 8.86
C VAL A 234 2.20 0.54 8.90
N GLU A 235 1.41 1.00 7.95
CA GLU A 235 0.91 2.37 7.91
C GLU A 235 -0.62 2.39 7.98
N HIS A 236 -1.20 3.38 8.65
CA HIS A 236 -2.64 3.63 8.65
C HIS A 236 -3.49 2.44 9.15
N VAL A 237 -3.00 1.76 10.19
CA VAL A 237 -3.65 0.57 10.76
C VAL A 237 -4.36 0.92 12.07
N ALA A 238 -5.53 0.34 12.30
CA ALA A 238 -6.21 0.45 13.58
C ALA A 238 -5.46 -0.35 14.65
N TRP A 239 -5.46 0.12 15.89
CA TRP A 239 -4.69 -0.54 16.95
C TRP A 239 -5.12 -1.99 17.21
N HIS A 240 -6.42 -2.30 17.13
CA HIS A 240 -6.92 -3.67 17.30
C HIS A 240 -6.46 -4.58 16.16
N ASP A 241 -6.43 -4.07 14.93
CA ASP A 241 -5.93 -4.79 13.76
C ASP A 241 -4.44 -5.09 13.91
N LEU A 242 -3.66 -4.11 14.37
CA LEU A 242 -2.24 -4.29 14.66
C LEU A 242 -2.02 -5.41 15.69
N VAL A 243 -2.79 -5.43 16.79
CA VAL A 243 -2.72 -6.48 17.81
C VAL A 243 -2.98 -7.86 17.17
N MET A 244 -4.00 -8.00 16.33
CA MET A 244 -4.26 -9.25 15.61
C MET A 244 -3.13 -9.64 14.65
N MET A 245 -2.55 -8.66 13.93
CA MET A 245 -1.42 -8.89 13.02
C MET A 245 -0.16 -9.38 13.76
N LEU A 246 0.13 -8.78 14.92
CA LEU A 246 1.25 -9.17 15.79
C LEU A 246 1.01 -10.56 16.39
N ALA A 247 -0.20 -10.86 16.84
CA ALA A 247 -0.56 -12.19 17.34
C ALA A 247 -0.40 -13.29 16.27
N ALA A 248 -0.55 -12.95 14.99
CA ALA A 248 -0.31 -13.86 13.88
C ALA A 248 1.17 -13.98 13.47
N SER A 249 2.06 -13.11 13.98
CA SER A 249 3.46 -12.97 13.55
C SER A 249 4.47 -13.04 14.72
N PRO A 250 4.53 -14.17 15.46
CA PRO A 250 5.33 -14.28 16.68
C PRO A 250 6.86 -14.19 16.46
N SER A 251 7.33 -14.35 15.23
CA SER A 251 8.75 -14.37 14.88
C SER A 251 9.36 -13.00 14.56
N ILE A 252 8.55 -11.94 14.60
CA ILE A 252 8.96 -10.57 14.24
C ILE A 252 10.17 -10.10 15.05
N GLU A 253 11.16 -9.54 14.35
CA GLU A 253 12.39 -8.98 14.94
C GLU A 253 12.30 -7.44 15.02
N SER A 254 11.65 -6.81 14.04
CA SER A 254 11.51 -5.35 13.95
C SER A 254 10.10 -4.94 13.53
N LEU A 255 9.51 -4.03 14.30
CA LEU A 255 8.20 -3.45 14.07
C LEU A 255 8.33 -1.95 13.82
N THR A 256 7.78 -1.48 12.69
CA THR A 256 7.60 -0.06 12.40
C THR A 256 6.12 0.22 12.18
N VAL A 257 5.56 1.19 12.89
CA VAL A 257 4.17 1.60 12.79
C VAL A 257 4.12 3.08 12.47
N ARG A 258 3.45 3.45 11.38
CA ARG A 258 3.16 4.86 11.06
C ARG A 258 1.67 5.12 11.07
N SER A 259 1.23 6.17 11.74
CA SER A 259 -0.18 6.54 11.83
C SER A 259 -1.05 5.40 12.39
N LEU A 260 -0.85 5.08 13.67
CA LEU A 260 -1.75 4.20 14.42
C LEU A 260 -3.06 4.96 14.67
N VAL A 261 -4.19 4.34 14.37
CA VAL A 261 -5.50 4.98 14.53
C VAL A 261 -6.35 4.28 15.58
N ASP A 262 -7.19 5.06 16.26
CA ASP A 262 -8.26 4.50 17.06
C ASP A 262 -9.20 3.76 16.11
N GLY A 263 -9.35 2.45 16.33
CA GLY A 263 -10.28 1.66 15.56
C GLY A 263 -11.70 1.79 16.10
N ASP A 264 -12.67 1.78 15.20
CA ASP A 264 -14.07 1.59 15.55
C ASP A 264 -14.25 0.19 16.17
N LEU A 265 -14.54 0.13 17.47
CA LEU A 265 -14.96 -1.11 18.16
C LEU A 265 -16.36 -1.58 17.71
N SER A 266 -16.99 -0.90 16.75
CA SER A 266 -18.37 -1.14 16.30
C SER A 266 -18.52 -2.34 15.37
N VAL A 267 -17.47 -3.12 15.12
CA VAL A 267 -17.61 -4.40 14.40
C VAL A 267 -18.25 -5.41 15.34
N GLU A 268 -19.57 -5.52 15.22
CA GLU A 268 -20.46 -6.48 15.87
C GLU A 268 -19.82 -7.89 15.97
N GLY A 269 -19.59 -8.34 17.20
CA GLY A 269 -19.07 -9.68 17.49
C GLY A 269 -17.72 -9.64 18.19
N GLY A 270 -17.73 -9.22 19.46
CA GLY A 270 -16.55 -9.21 20.33
C GLY A 270 -15.95 -10.60 20.50
N VAL A 271 -14.96 -10.92 19.69
CA VAL A 271 -13.92 -11.88 20.06
C VAL A 271 -12.90 -11.08 20.86
N GLY A 272 -12.68 -11.49 22.11
CA GLY A 272 -11.74 -10.79 22.99
C GLY A 272 -10.36 -10.74 22.34
N LEU A 273 -9.76 -9.54 22.34
CA LEU A 273 -8.34 -9.41 22.04
C LEU A 273 -7.55 -10.38 22.94
N PRO A 274 -6.42 -10.92 22.45
CA PRO A 274 -5.58 -11.75 23.29
C PRO A 274 -5.19 -10.96 24.55
N GLN A 275 -5.16 -11.64 25.70
CA GLN A 275 -4.80 -11.01 26.98
C GLN A 275 -3.36 -10.46 26.96
N TRP A 276 -2.47 -11.13 26.23
CA TRP A 276 -1.13 -10.66 25.89
C TRP A 276 -0.63 -11.34 24.60
N ILE A 277 0.39 -10.76 23.99
CA ILE A 277 1.07 -11.25 22.79
C ILE A 277 2.55 -11.43 23.13
N GLU A 278 3.04 -12.66 22.95
CA GLU A 278 4.45 -12.99 23.14
C GLU A 278 5.21 -12.81 21.82
N LEU A 279 6.17 -11.89 21.81
CA LEU A 279 7.08 -11.62 20.69
C LEU A 279 8.53 -11.76 21.17
N PRO A 280 9.01 -13.00 21.40
CA PRO A 280 10.31 -13.24 22.05
C PRO A 280 11.52 -12.80 21.22
N LEU A 281 11.32 -12.56 19.92
CA LEU A 281 12.38 -12.13 19.00
C LEU A 281 12.34 -10.63 18.68
N LEU A 282 11.34 -9.89 19.18
CA LEU A 282 11.19 -8.48 18.85
C LEU A 282 12.28 -7.66 19.53
N GLU A 283 13.18 -7.09 18.75
CA GLU A 283 14.34 -6.32 19.21
C GLU A 283 14.11 -4.80 19.08
N ALA A 284 13.41 -4.37 18.03
CA ALA A 284 13.24 -2.96 17.70
C ALA A 284 11.79 -2.59 17.42
N VAL A 285 11.33 -1.50 18.04
CA VAL A 285 9.99 -0.93 17.85
C VAL A 285 10.10 0.56 17.50
N ASP A 286 9.62 0.94 16.32
CA ASP A 286 9.48 2.34 15.90
C ASP A 286 8.00 2.66 15.72
N ILE A 287 7.45 3.58 16.52
CA ILE A 287 6.08 4.06 16.38
C ILE A 287 6.08 5.54 16.08
N SER A 288 5.64 5.90 14.88
CA SER A 288 5.40 7.25 14.43
C SER A 288 3.90 7.54 14.37
N SER A 289 3.31 8.04 15.46
CA SER A 289 1.86 8.28 15.56
C SER A 289 1.50 9.45 16.47
N VAL A 290 0.22 9.82 16.52
CA VAL A 290 -0.31 10.66 17.59
C VAL A 290 -0.20 9.89 18.91
N LEU A 291 0.32 10.55 19.94
CA LEU A 291 0.39 9.98 21.27
C LEU A 291 -1.02 9.96 21.89
N ALA A 292 -1.60 8.76 22.03
CA ALA A 292 -2.93 8.55 22.59
C ALA A 292 -2.99 7.21 23.34
N GLY A 293 -4.15 6.91 23.94
CA GLY A 293 -4.39 5.68 24.72
C GLY A 293 -4.05 4.40 23.96
N HIS A 294 -4.25 4.37 22.63
CA HIS A 294 -3.88 3.22 21.80
C HIS A 294 -2.38 2.92 21.76
N THR A 295 -1.51 3.93 21.85
CA THR A 295 -0.05 3.71 21.88
C THR A 295 0.35 2.95 23.15
N ARG A 296 -0.24 3.34 24.29
CA ARG A 296 -0.11 2.61 25.56
C ARG A 296 -0.71 1.20 25.43
N GLY A 297 -1.93 1.07 24.91
CA GLY A 297 -2.64 -0.20 24.79
C GLY A 297 -1.89 -1.25 23.98
N VAL A 298 -1.17 -0.85 22.92
CA VAL A 298 -0.29 -1.75 22.18
C VAL A 298 0.79 -2.33 23.10
N PHE A 299 1.51 -1.49 23.86
CA PHE A 299 2.57 -1.99 24.75
C PHE A 299 2.04 -2.80 25.94
N GLU A 300 0.89 -2.46 26.52
CA GLU A 300 0.32 -3.22 27.63
C GLU A 300 0.05 -4.69 27.26
N LEU A 301 -0.33 -4.92 26.01
CA LEU A 301 -0.60 -6.25 25.45
C LEU A 301 0.68 -6.96 24.98
N LEU A 302 1.82 -6.29 24.89
CA LEU A 302 3.06 -6.88 24.41
C LEU A 302 3.88 -7.50 25.55
N ARG A 303 4.49 -8.65 25.25
CA ARG A 303 5.53 -9.30 26.05
C ARG A 303 6.69 -9.65 25.14
N ALA A 304 7.76 -8.87 25.22
CA ALA A 304 8.87 -8.91 24.28
C ALA A 304 10.18 -8.59 25.00
N THR A 305 10.74 -9.59 25.68
CA THR A 305 11.93 -9.43 26.53
C THR A 305 13.22 -9.17 25.76
N ALA A 306 13.21 -9.33 24.44
CA ALA A 306 14.36 -9.06 23.57
C ALA A 306 14.44 -7.59 23.12
N ILE A 307 13.45 -6.76 23.44
CA ILE A 307 13.43 -5.35 23.01
C ILE A 307 14.65 -4.64 23.57
N CYS A 308 15.44 -4.07 22.66
CA CYS A 308 16.61 -3.26 22.98
C CYS A 308 16.47 -1.82 22.48
N ASP A 309 15.58 -1.55 21.51
CA ASP A 309 15.33 -0.22 20.97
C ASP A 309 13.82 0.08 20.84
N ILE A 310 13.40 1.22 21.38
CA ILE A 310 12.04 1.75 21.24
C ILE A 310 12.13 3.22 20.87
N VAL A 311 11.66 3.54 19.67
CA VAL A 311 11.62 4.90 19.14
C VAL A 311 10.16 5.33 19.02
N LEU A 312 9.80 6.43 19.71
CA LEU A 312 8.47 7.02 19.63
C LEU A 312 8.57 8.40 18.96
N HIS A 313 8.02 8.51 17.76
CA HIS A 313 7.85 9.78 17.06
C HIS A 313 6.40 10.25 17.19
N PHE A 314 6.21 11.44 17.73
CA PHE A 314 4.88 12.04 17.87
C PHE A 314 4.96 13.55 17.67
N ASP A 315 3.86 14.14 17.22
CA ASP A 315 3.74 15.58 17.12
C ASP A 315 3.57 16.20 18.51
N ALA A 316 4.63 16.83 19.01
CA ALA A 316 4.64 17.53 20.28
C ALA A 316 4.11 18.99 20.17
N THR A 317 3.82 19.48 18.96
CA THR A 317 3.31 20.85 18.76
C THR A 317 1.87 20.94 19.28
N ALA A 318 1.60 21.98 20.09
CA ALA A 318 0.38 22.38 20.82
C ALA A 318 -0.77 21.35 21.05
N PRO A 319 -1.38 21.29 22.25
CA PRO A 319 -2.54 20.42 22.49
C PRO A 319 -3.61 20.61 21.40
N PRO A 320 -4.33 19.54 21.01
CA PRO A 320 -5.35 19.63 19.96
C PRO A 320 -6.25 20.83 20.23
N ASN A 321 -6.43 21.71 19.23
CA ASN A 321 -7.19 22.94 19.41
C ASN A 321 -8.68 22.60 19.65
N ARG A 322 -9.08 22.50 20.92
CA ARG A 322 -10.45 22.18 21.32
C ARG A 322 -11.46 23.23 20.86
N GLU A 323 -11.06 24.49 20.75
CA GLU A 323 -11.93 25.54 20.20
C GLU A 323 -12.30 25.23 18.75
N ALA A 324 -11.41 24.58 18.00
CA ALA A 324 -11.71 24.14 16.64
C ALA A 324 -12.82 23.08 16.62
N LEU A 325 -12.89 22.15 17.59
CA LEU A 325 -13.99 21.19 17.69
C LEU A 325 -15.32 21.90 17.98
N GLY A 326 -15.33 22.85 18.92
CA GLY A 326 -16.50 23.67 19.22
C GLY A 326 -17.03 24.38 17.97
N TYR A 327 -16.13 25.00 17.21
CA TYR A 327 -16.48 25.68 15.96
C TYR A 327 -16.97 24.72 14.86
N VAL A 328 -16.37 23.52 14.73
CA VAL A 328 -16.88 22.48 13.81
C VAL A 328 -18.29 22.04 14.21
N ILE A 329 -18.57 21.86 15.50
CA ILE A 329 -19.90 21.49 16.01
C ILE A 329 -20.93 22.56 15.65
N GLU A 330 -20.61 23.82 15.85
CA GLU A 330 -21.47 24.96 15.49
C GLU A 330 -21.74 24.99 13.98
N LEU A 331 -20.68 24.88 13.17
CA LEU A 331 -20.79 24.87 11.70
C LEU A 331 -21.64 23.69 11.21
N LEU A 332 -21.40 22.48 11.69
CA LEU A 332 -22.20 21.31 11.33
C LEU A 332 -23.66 21.47 11.76
N THR A 333 -23.90 22.03 12.96
CA THR A 333 -25.27 22.29 13.45
C THR A 333 -26.01 23.29 12.55
N ALA A 334 -25.36 24.37 12.15
CA ALA A 334 -25.95 25.35 11.25
C ALA A 334 -26.19 24.77 9.84
N ALA A 335 -25.23 23.99 9.34
CA ALA A 335 -25.24 23.44 7.99
C ALA A 335 -26.37 22.45 7.71
N VAL A 336 -26.92 21.78 8.73
CA VAL A 336 -28.06 20.84 8.59
C VAL A 336 -29.29 21.52 7.95
N SER A 337 -29.46 22.82 8.13
CA SER A 337 -30.55 23.59 7.52
C SER A 337 -30.25 24.11 6.10
N MET A 338 -29.00 23.97 5.63
CA MET A 338 -28.51 24.56 4.38
C MET A 338 -28.66 23.64 3.16
N GLY A 339 -28.21 24.11 1.99
CA GLY A 339 -28.17 23.37 0.73
C GLY A 339 -26.94 22.46 0.59
N ALA A 340 -26.89 21.71 -0.51
CA ALA A 340 -25.84 20.71 -0.77
C ALA A 340 -24.43 21.33 -0.82
N ALA A 341 -24.29 22.44 -1.55
CA ALA A 341 -23.00 23.10 -1.77
C ALA A 341 -22.42 23.68 -0.47
N GLU A 342 -23.28 24.19 0.41
CA GLU A 342 -22.87 24.69 1.73
C GLU A 342 -22.43 23.54 2.65
N LEU A 343 -23.16 22.41 2.64
CA LEU A 343 -22.78 21.21 3.39
C LEU A 343 -21.42 20.67 2.93
N GLU A 344 -21.18 20.58 1.62
CA GLU A 344 -19.88 20.18 1.07
C GLU A 344 -18.74 21.11 1.51
N ARG A 345 -18.97 22.43 1.50
CA ARG A 345 -17.98 23.41 1.99
C ARG A 345 -17.70 23.23 3.48
N VAL A 346 -18.73 22.98 4.29
CA VAL A 346 -18.57 22.73 5.72
C VAL A 346 -17.79 21.44 5.97
N PHE A 347 -18.03 20.37 5.21
CA PHE A 347 -17.24 19.15 5.30
C PHE A 347 -15.77 19.36 4.88
N GLN A 348 -15.51 20.12 3.81
CA GLN A 348 -14.15 20.49 3.43
C GLN A 348 -13.47 21.35 4.50
N TRP A 349 -14.21 22.24 5.15
CA TRP A 349 -13.71 23.06 6.24
C TRP A 349 -13.38 22.19 7.46
N ALA A 350 -14.30 21.32 7.87
CA ALA A 350 -14.09 20.35 8.95
C ALA A 350 -12.86 19.48 8.69
N ARG A 351 -12.68 18.99 7.46
CA ARG A 351 -11.47 18.26 7.04
C ARG A 351 -10.20 19.08 7.30
N ARG A 352 -10.17 20.34 6.86
CA ARG A 352 -8.99 21.21 7.06
C ARG A 352 -8.76 21.52 8.55
N ALA A 353 -9.83 21.71 9.31
CA ALA A 353 -9.75 21.97 10.75
C ALA A 353 -9.17 20.76 11.48
N PHE A 354 -9.71 19.56 11.25
CA PHE A 354 -9.18 18.33 11.84
C PHE A 354 -7.71 18.08 11.46
N GLN A 355 -7.33 18.29 10.19
CA GLN A 355 -5.92 18.20 9.75
C GLN A 355 -5.02 19.19 10.51
N ARG A 356 -5.41 20.46 10.58
CA ARG A 356 -4.60 21.51 11.22
C ARG A 356 -4.55 21.41 12.73
N SER A 357 -5.58 20.83 13.33
CA SER A 357 -5.72 20.69 14.78
C SER A 357 -5.31 19.30 15.29
N GLY A 358 -4.80 18.42 14.41
CA GLY A 358 -4.27 17.10 14.77
C GLY A 358 -5.33 16.04 15.08
N TYR A 359 -6.59 16.24 14.70
CA TYR A 359 -7.69 15.29 14.93
C TYR A 359 -7.81 14.28 13.79
N TYR A 360 -6.79 13.43 13.62
CA TYR A 360 -6.78 12.46 12.52
C TYR A 360 -7.94 11.46 12.59
N ARG A 361 -8.37 11.03 13.79
CA ARG A 361 -9.56 10.18 13.98
C ARG A 361 -10.81 10.79 13.34
N LEU A 362 -11.08 12.07 13.60
CA LEU A 362 -12.22 12.77 13.04
C LEU A 362 -12.14 12.92 11.50
N LEU A 363 -10.94 12.82 10.91
CA LEU A 363 -10.79 12.72 9.45
C LEU A 363 -11.26 11.38 8.90
N PHE A 364 -11.05 10.29 9.64
CA PHE A 364 -11.57 8.97 9.31
C PHE A 364 -13.09 8.97 9.40
N ASP A 365 -13.64 9.42 10.53
CA ASP A 365 -15.08 9.49 10.76
C ASP A 365 -15.77 10.34 9.68
N LEU A 366 -15.18 11.50 9.35
CA LEU A 366 -15.65 12.34 8.24
C LEU A 366 -15.61 11.59 6.90
N SER A 367 -14.55 10.85 6.61
CA SER A 367 -14.42 10.12 5.35
C SER A 367 -15.42 8.96 5.25
N ASP A 368 -15.73 8.30 6.37
CA ASP A 368 -16.67 7.18 6.43
C ASP A 368 -18.11 7.64 6.30
N VAL A 369 -18.45 8.70 7.03
CA VAL A 369 -19.74 9.36 6.92
C VAL A 369 -19.99 9.87 5.50
N LEU A 370 -18.99 10.44 4.83
CA LEU A 370 -19.12 10.90 3.44
C LEU A 370 -19.10 9.75 2.43
N GLY A 371 -18.32 8.70 2.68
CA GLY A 371 -18.28 7.49 1.87
C GLY A 371 -19.63 6.79 1.83
N GLY A 372 -20.33 6.73 2.96
CA GLY A 372 -21.69 6.18 3.05
C GLY A 372 -22.76 6.97 2.27
N VAL A 373 -22.48 8.23 1.91
CA VAL A 373 -23.41 9.12 1.19
C VAL A 373 -23.13 9.16 -0.33
N GLY A 374 -22.09 8.48 -0.81
CA GLY A 374 -21.78 8.42 -2.25
C GLY A 374 -21.26 9.73 -2.85
N VAL A 375 -20.86 10.70 -2.01
CA VAL A 375 -20.34 12.03 -2.43
C VAL A 375 -19.05 11.92 -3.24
N LEU A 376 -18.35 10.79 -3.15
CA LEU A 376 -17.13 10.49 -3.90
C LEU A 376 -17.39 9.95 -5.32
N GLU A 377 -18.64 9.68 -5.71
CA GLU A 377 -18.99 8.90 -6.91
C GLU A 377 -19.61 9.69 -8.08
N ASN A 378 -19.60 11.03 -8.07
CA ASN A 378 -20.28 11.87 -9.10
C ASN A 378 -21.79 11.55 -9.28
N ALA A 379 -22.42 10.90 -8.30
CA ALA A 379 -23.86 10.70 -8.27
C ALA A 379 -24.57 12.01 -7.86
N GLU A 380 -25.84 12.19 -8.26
CA GLU A 380 -26.65 13.31 -7.79
C GLU A 380 -26.68 13.32 -6.26
N VAL A 381 -26.01 14.31 -5.67
CA VAL A 381 -25.78 14.38 -4.24
C VAL A 381 -27.10 14.64 -3.51
N ASN A 382 -27.60 13.61 -2.82
CA ASN A 382 -28.84 13.72 -2.06
C ASN A 382 -28.60 14.58 -0.80
N VAL A 383 -29.19 15.77 -0.79
CA VAL A 383 -29.09 16.74 0.32
C VAL A 383 -29.55 16.13 1.65
N GLY A 384 -30.57 15.26 1.64
CA GLY A 384 -31.04 14.57 2.84
C GLY A 384 -29.98 13.63 3.43
N ALA A 385 -29.22 12.95 2.58
CA ALA A 385 -28.13 12.08 3.00
C ALA A 385 -26.92 12.88 3.53
N LEU A 386 -26.58 14.01 2.89
CA LEU A 386 -25.56 14.94 3.40
C LEU A 386 -25.93 15.51 4.78
N ARG A 387 -27.21 15.84 5.00
CA ARG A 387 -27.70 16.31 6.30
C ARG A 387 -27.60 15.22 7.37
N GLY A 388 -27.98 13.99 7.03
CA GLY A 388 -27.79 12.83 7.91
C GLY A 388 -26.32 12.65 8.28
N ALA A 389 -25.43 12.73 7.29
CA ALA A 389 -23.98 12.72 7.52
C ALA A 389 -23.50 13.84 8.45
N ALA A 390 -23.98 15.07 8.24
CA ALA A 390 -23.58 16.21 9.09
C ALA A 390 -24.02 16.02 10.55
N LEU A 391 -25.20 15.43 10.78
CA LEU A 391 -25.70 15.10 12.12
C LEU A 391 -24.83 14.03 12.79
N VAL A 392 -24.56 12.93 12.09
CA VAL A 392 -23.70 11.84 12.60
C VAL A 392 -22.31 12.39 12.94
N LEU A 393 -21.69 13.13 12.03
CA LEU A 393 -20.37 13.71 12.26
C LEU A 393 -20.39 14.70 13.43
N ARG A 394 -21.42 15.55 13.54
CA ARG A 394 -21.55 16.49 14.67
C ARG A 394 -21.55 15.76 16.00
N ASP A 395 -22.30 14.66 16.09
CA ASP A 395 -22.43 13.91 17.34
C ASP A 395 -21.12 13.17 17.69
N VAL A 396 -20.40 12.67 16.68
CA VAL A 396 -19.03 12.14 16.85
C VAL A 396 -18.06 13.22 17.34
N VAL A 397 -18.10 14.41 16.75
CA VAL A 397 -17.23 15.53 17.14
C VAL A 397 -17.54 16.02 18.55
N ARG A 398 -18.82 16.02 18.97
CA ARG A 398 -19.22 16.32 20.36
C ARG A 398 -18.64 15.30 21.34
N ALA A 399 -18.78 14.01 21.04
CA ALA A 399 -18.23 12.96 21.88
C ALA A 399 -16.69 13.10 22.02
N ALA A 400 -15.99 13.45 20.94
CA ALA A 400 -14.55 13.71 20.97
C ALA A 400 -14.17 14.98 21.77
N ALA A 401 -15.02 16.01 21.78
CA ALA A 401 -14.80 17.21 22.57
C ALA A 401 -14.95 16.96 24.09
N ASP A 402 -15.85 16.04 24.45
CA ASP A 402 -16.15 15.66 25.83
C ASP A 402 -15.20 14.57 26.40
N ASP A 403 -14.32 14.01 25.58
CA ASP A 403 -13.42 12.93 25.97
C ASP A 403 -12.36 13.40 26.99
N ALA A 404 -12.33 12.72 28.14
CA ALA A 404 -11.44 12.97 29.27
C ALA A 404 -10.03 12.39 29.07
N GLU A 405 -9.84 11.37 28.23
CA GLU A 405 -8.50 10.91 27.87
C GLU A 405 -7.77 11.94 26.99
N MET A 406 -8.54 12.73 26.22
CA MET A 406 -8.04 13.94 25.56
C MET A 406 -7.80 15.12 26.52
N LEU A 407 -8.13 15.00 27.82
CA LEU A 407 -7.80 15.99 28.87
C LEU A 407 -6.50 15.65 29.61
N ALA A 408 -6.04 14.39 29.56
CA ALA A 408 -4.77 13.99 30.16
C ALA A 408 -3.61 14.77 29.53
N GLY A 409 -2.67 15.22 30.37
CA GLY A 409 -1.49 15.92 29.87
C GLY A 409 -0.69 15.01 28.93
N ARG A 410 -0.15 15.54 27.82
CA ARG A 410 0.72 14.74 26.92
C ARG A 410 1.89 14.10 27.66
N GLU A 411 2.37 14.74 28.72
CA GLU A 411 3.41 14.20 29.61
C GLU A 411 2.93 12.96 30.38
N GLU A 412 1.68 12.94 30.84
CA GLU A 412 1.08 11.78 31.51
C GLU A 412 0.88 10.63 30.53
N LEU A 413 0.40 10.92 29.32
CA LEU A 413 0.25 9.92 28.25
C LEU A 413 1.61 9.35 27.81
N LEU A 414 2.63 10.20 27.72
CA LEU A 414 3.98 9.77 27.37
C LEU A 414 4.57 8.90 28.48
N GLY A 415 4.44 9.34 29.74
CA GLY A 415 4.88 8.56 30.90
C GLY A 415 4.19 7.20 30.96
N ALA A 416 2.88 7.15 30.71
CA ALA A 416 2.12 5.90 30.69
C ALA A 416 2.54 4.98 29.53
N ALA A 417 2.77 5.53 28.33
CA ALA A 417 3.26 4.76 27.18
C ALA A 417 4.68 4.23 27.42
N VAL A 418 5.58 5.04 27.97
CA VAL A 418 6.95 4.62 28.33
C VAL A 418 6.92 3.53 29.42
N ASN A 419 6.11 3.70 30.47
CA ASN A 419 5.94 2.69 31.50
C ASN A 419 5.43 1.36 30.93
N ALA A 420 4.42 1.40 30.06
CA ALA A 420 3.90 0.22 29.38
C ALA A 420 4.96 -0.43 28.48
N ALA A 421 5.73 0.37 27.75
CA ALA A 421 6.81 -0.12 26.89
C ALA A 421 7.94 -0.81 27.70
N MET A 422 8.32 -0.24 28.84
CA MET A 422 9.29 -0.84 29.76
C MET A 422 8.79 -2.15 30.36
N GLN A 423 7.51 -2.22 30.75
CA GLN A 423 6.87 -3.46 31.20
C GLN A 423 6.84 -4.51 30.08
N ALA A 424 6.54 -4.11 28.84
CA ALA A 424 6.55 -5.00 27.69
C ALA A 424 7.95 -5.59 27.43
N ALA A 425 9.00 -4.79 27.63
CA ALA A 425 10.39 -5.21 27.55
C ALA A 425 10.88 -6.03 28.77
N GLY A 426 10.05 -6.20 29.81
CA GLY A 426 10.42 -6.92 31.03
C GLY A 426 11.37 -6.15 31.96
N VAL A 427 11.44 -4.82 31.83
CA VAL A 427 12.24 -3.96 32.70
C VAL A 427 11.51 -3.74 34.02
N ASP A 428 12.21 -4.00 35.13
CA ASP A 428 11.71 -3.70 36.47
C ASP A 428 11.70 -2.18 36.73
N LEU A 429 10.49 -1.60 36.70
CA LEU A 429 10.26 -0.18 36.93
C LEU A 429 10.62 0.29 38.35
N THR A 430 10.74 -0.61 39.33
CA THR A 430 11.09 -0.21 40.71
C THR A 430 12.51 0.35 40.83
N HIS A 431 13.39 0.04 39.87
CA HIS A 431 14.78 0.46 39.86
C HIS A 431 15.14 1.37 38.67
N ALA A 432 14.18 1.67 37.79
CA ALA A 432 14.44 2.42 36.57
C ALA A 432 14.12 3.92 36.74
N SER A 433 15.02 4.79 36.26
CA SER A 433 14.78 6.23 36.21
C SER A 433 14.41 6.65 34.79
N ILE A 434 13.25 7.30 34.63
CA ILE A 434 12.82 7.86 33.35
C ILE A 434 13.39 9.27 33.23
N LEU A 435 14.34 9.46 32.32
CA LEU A 435 14.88 10.78 31.99
C LEU A 435 14.25 11.29 30.69
N LEU A 436 13.22 12.13 30.81
CA LEU A 436 12.65 12.84 29.67
C LEU A 436 13.51 14.06 29.34
N ALA A 437 14.40 13.93 28.35
CA ALA A 437 15.21 15.03 27.85
C ALA A 437 14.60 15.60 26.55
N ARG A 438 14.26 16.89 26.55
CA ARG A 438 13.80 17.59 25.35
C ARG A 438 15.01 17.90 24.46
N ARG A 439 15.10 17.29 23.27
CA ARG A 439 16.11 17.67 22.27
C ARG A 439 15.74 19.06 21.72
N ALA A 440 16.69 20.00 21.85
CA ALA A 440 16.56 21.39 21.44
C ALA A 440 16.57 21.56 19.92
#